data_AF-A0A8S3R2X3-F1
#
_entry.id   AF-A0A8S3R2X3-F1
#
_cell.length_a   1.000
_cell.length_b   1.000
_cell.length_c   1.000
_cell.angle_alpha   90.00
_cell.angle_beta   90.00
_cell.angle_gamma   90.00
#
_symmetry.space_group_name_H-M   'P 1'
#
loop_
_entity.id
_entity.type
_entity.pdbx_description
1 polymer ?
#
loop_
_entity_poly.entity_id
_entity_poly.type
_entity_poly.pdbx_seq_one_letter_code
_entity_poly.pdbx_strand_id
1 'polypeptide(L)'
;MSPIVSARLWQTYALPRSLYGIEVLNYTKSDITKLERLQLQICRQIQGLPKRVASAANYCLLGIEPIQSTVDRLLLTFFGGIIQDNTSIEYRIIERQLVMSKQTANTFISRLETALSKYKLPKTQELLLVKPTREKWKTTVKCAIQDYWAEKWEMEKLEKSTMKYLDIKARPIGHAHQIWKFTSNNTLEPRLGRYAQCWEDQLETLLGHRTRPRVVTVGPET
;
A
#
# COMPACT_ATOMS: atom_id res chain seq x y z
N MET A 1 -6.68 22.00 1.90
CA MET A 1 -5.39 21.32 1.59
C MET A 1 -5.55 20.60 0.25
N SER A 2 -4.62 20.76 -0.70
CA SER A 2 -4.68 20.08 -2.00
C SER A 2 -4.63 18.54 -1.82
N PRO A 3 -5.47 17.76 -2.54
CA PRO A 3 -5.46 16.29 -2.47
C PRO A 3 -4.08 15.66 -2.72
N ILE A 4 -3.26 16.27 -3.58
CA ILE A 4 -1.88 15.82 -3.87
C ILE A 4 -1.01 15.93 -2.62
N VAL A 5 -1.13 17.03 -1.88
CA VAL A 5 -0.34 17.26 -0.66
C VAL A 5 -0.76 16.25 0.42
N SER A 6 -2.06 16.06 0.63
CA SER A 6 -2.57 15.07 1.59
C SER A 6 -2.15 13.64 1.23
N ALA A 7 -2.20 13.28 -0.05
CA ALA A 7 -1.72 11.99 -0.54
C ALA A 7 -0.21 11.80 -0.28
N ARG A 8 0.61 12.83 -0.51
CA ARG A 8 2.04 12.80 -0.21
C ARG A 8 2.32 12.66 1.28
N LEU A 9 1.58 13.36 2.14
CA LEU A 9 1.71 13.22 3.60
C LEU A 9 1.37 11.80 4.04
N TRP A 10 0.30 11.22 3.51
CA TRP A 10 -0.07 9.83 3.75
C TRP A 10 1.05 8.86 3.34
N GLN A 11 1.57 9.00 2.11
CA GLN A 11 2.63 8.13 1.58
C GLN A 11 3.97 8.27 2.30
N THR A 12 4.31 9.47 2.78
CA THR A 12 5.61 9.77 3.38
C THR A 12 5.66 9.42 4.86
N TYR A 13 4.58 9.65 5.60
CA TYR A 13 4.58 9.55 7.07
C TYR A 13 3.73 8.41 7.60
N ALA A 14 2.48 8.30 7.13
CA ALA A 14 1.54 7.34 7.69
C ALA A 14 1.81 5.91 7.18
N LEU A 15 1.99 5.77 5.87
CA LEU A 15 2.15 4.47 5.22
C LEU A 15 3.43 3.72 5.63
N PRO A 16 4.63 4.36 5.70
CA PRO A 16 5.83 3.64 6.11
C PRO A 16 5.77 3.19 7.56
N ARG A 17 5.13 3.99 8.42
CA ARG A 17 4.96 3.66 9.83
C ARG A 17 3.96 2.53 10.05
N SER A 18 2.90 2.45 9.25
CA SER A 18 1.89 1.39 9.37
C SER A 18 2.33 0.06 8.78
N LEU A 19 3.25 0.07 7.80
CA LEU A 19 3.76 -1.13 7.12
C LEU A 19 5.13 -1.59 7.62
N TYR A 20 5.69 -0.96 8.64
CA TYR A 20 7.01 -1.33 9.14
C TYR A 20 7.06 -2.79 9.62
N GLY A 21 8.00 -3.57 9.06
CA GLY A 21 8.23 -4.97 9.42
C GLY A 21 7.23 -5.98 8.84
N ILE A 22 6.27 -5.53 8.02
CA ILE A 22 5.25 -6.41 7.44
C ILE A 22 5.85 -7.48 6.52
N GLU A 23 7.03 -7.21 5.94
CA GLU A 23 7.78 -8.13 5.09
C GLU A 23 8.24 -9.40 5.83
N VAL A 24 8.48 -9.32 7.14
CA VAL A 24 8.89 -10.46 7.97
C VAL A 24 7.68 -11.14 8.62
N LEU A 25 6.65 -10.38 8.99
CA LEU A 25 5.45 -10.89 9.66
C LEU A 25 4.64 -11.82 8.76
N ASN A 26 4.09 -12.90 9.32
CA ASN A 26 3.17 -13.79 8.62
C ASN A 26 1.74 -13.20 8.67
N TYR A 27 1.41 -12.33 7.72
CA TYR A 27 0.07 -11.76 7.59
C TYR A 27 -0.86 -12.69 6.77
N THR A 28 -2.16 -12.59 7.03
CA THR A 28 -3.19 -13.27 6.23
C THR A 28 -3.68 -12.37 5.09
N LYS A 29 -4.31 -12.97 4.07
CA LYS A 29 -5.00 -12.20 3.00
C LYS A 29 -6.09 -11.28 3.56
N SER A 30 -6.69 -11.66 4.69
CA SER A 30 -7.74 -10.87 5.33
C SER A 30 -7.19 -9.57 5.93
N ASP A 31 -5.98 -9.61 6.48
CA ASP A 31 -5.30 -8.44 7.06
C ASP A 31 -4.94 -7.42 5.98
N ILE A 32 -4.39 -7.90 4.86
CA ILE A 32 -4.12 -7.03 3.71
C ILE A 32 -5.41 -6.42 3.17
N THR A 33 -6.49 -7.19 3.11
CA THR A 33 -7.80 -6.67 2.67
C THR A 33 -8.33 -5.57 3.60
N LYS A 34 -8.12 -5.70 4.92
CA LYS A 34 -8.50 -4.66 5.89
C LYS A 34 -7.68 -3.39 5.70
N LEU A 35 -6.36 -3.51 5.54
CA LEU A 35 -5.47 -2.37 5.28
C LEU A 35 -5.81 -1.68 3.96
N GLU A 36 -6.09 -2.45 2.91
CA GLU A 36 -6.51 -1.96 1.61
C GLU A 36 -7.82 -1.16 1.70
N ARG A 37 -8.81 -1.67 2.47
CA ARG A 37 -10.07 -0.96 2.72
C ARG A 37 -9.85 0.37 3.44
N LEU A 38 -8.96 0.39 4.44
CA LEU A 38 -8.60 1.61 5.16
C LEU A 38 -7.94 2.63 4.23
N GLN A 39 -6.96 2.21 3.42
CA GLN A 39 -6.32 3.08 2.43
C GLN A 39 -7.34 3.65 1.45
N LEU A 40 -8.26 2.82 0.93
CA LEU A 40 -9.32 3.29 0.02
C LEU A 40 -10.25 4.31 0.67
N GLN A 41 -10.60 4.14 1.94
CA GLN A 41 -11.41 5.11 2.69
C GLN A 41 -10.69 6.45 2.80
N ILE A 42 -9.42 6.44 3.17
CA ILE A 42 -8.59 7.65 3.28
C ILE A 42 -8.44 8.33 1.92
N CYS A 43 -8.14 7.56 0.86
CA CYS A 43 -8.02 8.11 -0.49
C CYS A 43 -9.33 8.75 -0.98
N ARG A 44 -10.50 8.18 -0.62
CA ARG A 44 -11.81 8.78 -0.94
C ARG A 44 -12.02 10.08 -0.17
N GLN A 45 -11.67 10.11 1.12
CA GLN A 45 -11.77 11.32 1.95
C GLN A 45 -10.89 12.44 1.40
N ILE A 46 -9.63 12.12 1.05
CA ILE A 46 -8.68 13.07 0.43
C ILE A 46 -9.25 13.69 -0.85
N GLN A 47 -9.97 12.91 -1.66
CA GLN A 47 -10.52 13.36 -2.94
C GLN A 47 -11.97 13.87 -2.87
N GLY A 48 -12.66 13.72 -1.73
CA GLY A 48 -14.10 14.00 -1.61
C GLY A 48 -14.99 13.07 -2.45
N LEU A 49 -14.53 11.84 -2.74
CA LEU A 49 -15.26 10.90 -3.60
C LEU A 49 -16.32 10.08 -2.84
N PRO A 50 -17.44 9.72 -3.48
CA PRO A 50 -18.46 8.89 -2.84
C PRO A 50 -17.97 7.45 -2.58
N LYS A 51 -18.60 6.76 -1.63
CA LYS A 51 -18.26 5.38 -1.26
C LYS A 51 -18.37 4.37 -2.41
N ARG A 52 -19.21 4.67 -3.41
CA ARG A 52 -19.49 3.82 -4.58
C ARG A 52 -18.43 3.91 -5.69
N VAL A 53 -17.43 4.78 -5.57
CA VAL A 53 -16.37 4.89 -6.60
C VAL A 53 -15.52 3.62 -6.63
N ALA A 54 -15.25 3.17 -7.86
CA ALA A 54 -14.37 2.04 -8.14
C ALA A 54 -12.98 2.23 -7.50
N SER A 55 -12.43 1.16 -6.92
CA SER A 55 -11.11 1.16 -6.30
C SER A 55 -10.00 1.58 -7.27
N ALA A 56 -10.01 1.06 -8.49
CA ALA A 56 -9.03 1.42 -9.52
C ALA A 56 -9.05 2.92 -9.85
N ALA A 57 -10.24 3.52 -9.99
CA ALA A 57 -10.37 4.96 -10.21
C ALA A 57 -9.78 5.78 -9.05
N ASN A 58 -10.02 5.36 -7.81
CA ASN A 58 -9.51 6.00 -6.60
C ASN A 58 -7.96 6.04 -6.60
N TYR A 59 -7.32 4.93 -6.97
CA TYR A 59 -5.85 4.83 -7.06
C TYR A 59 -5.27 5.59 -8.26
N CYS A 60 -5.88 5.45 -9.44
CA CYS A 60 -5.43 6.12 -10.65
C CYS A 60 -5.48 7.64 -10.53
N LEU A 61 -6.53 8.18 -9.88
CA LEU A 61 -6.70 9.62 -9.73
C LEU A 61 -5.60 10.24 -8.86
N LEU A 62 -5.24 9.63 -7.73
CA LEU A 62 -4.15 10.14 -6.87
C LEU A 62 -2.76 9.66 -7.29
N GLY A 63 -2.67 8.63 -8.12
CA GLY A 63 -1.42 7.94 -8.44
C GLY A 63 -0.84 7.20 -7.23
N ILE A 64 -1.68 6.66 -6.36
CA ILE A 64 -1.25 5.90 -5.17
C ILE A 64 -1.19 4.41 -5.49
N GLU A 65 -0.16 3.74 -4.99
CA GLU A 65 0.05 2.29 -5.07
C GLU A 65 -0.89 1.55 -4.09
N PRO A 66 -1.58 0.46 -4.50
CA PRO A 66 -2.31 -0.42 -3.57
C PRO A 66 -1.44 -0.93 -2.40
N ILE A 67 -2.05 -1.26 -1.26
CA ILE A 67 -1.31 -1.82 -0.11
C ILE A 67 -0.64 -3.12 -0.52
N GLN A 68 -1.37 -4.00 -1.23
CA GLN A 68 -0.81 -5.28 -1.66
C GLN A 68 0.49 -5.11 -2.46
N SER A 69 0.55 -4.17 -3.41
CA SER A 69 1.78 -3.90 -4.17
C SER A 69 2.88 -3.31 -3.31
N THR A 70 2.55 -2.43 -2.36
CA THR A 70 3.53 -1.86 -1.44
C THR A 70 4.17 -2.96 -0.59
N VAL A 71 3.37 -3.88 -0.06
CA VAL A 71 3.84 -5.03 0.72
C VAL A 71 4.68 -5.98 -0.14
N ASP A 72 4.22 -6.31 -1.35
CA ASP A 72 4.99 -7.16 -2.26
C ASP A 72 6.33 -6.50 -2.63
N ARG A 73 6.35 -5.18 -2.84
CA ARG A 73 7.57 -4.41 -3.13
C ARG A 73 8.54 -4.42 -1.97
N LEU A 74 8.06 -4.26 -0.74
CA LEU A 74 8.88 -4.34 0.47
C LEU A 74 9.47 -5.75 0.62
N LEU A 75 8.66 -6.79 0.47
CA LEU A 75 9.06 -8.19 0.50
C LEU A 75 10.17 -8.49 -0.54
N LEU A 76 9.95 -8.11 -1.80
CA LEU A 76 10.91 -8.34 -2.88
C LEU A 76 12.20 -7.52 -2.70
N THR A 77 12.09 -6.29 -2.19
CA THR A 77 13.27 -5.44 -1.91
C THR A 77 14.08 -5.98 -0.74
N PHE A 78 13.42 -6.48 0.29
CA PHE A 78 14.04 -7.14 1.45
C PHE A 78 14.79 -8.40 1.02
N PHE A 79 14.13 -9.27 0.24
CA PHE A 79 14.79 -10.43 -0.37
C PHE A 79 16.00 -10.05 -1.21
N GLY A 80 15.87 -9.01 -2.04
CA GLY A 80 16.97 -8.47 -2.84
C GLY A 80 18.17 -7.99 -2.02
N GLY A 81 17.94 -7.53 -0.79
CA GLY A 81 18.99 -7.21 0.16
C GLY A 81 19.69 -8.46 0.70
N ILE A 82 18.92 -9.49 1.06
CA ILE A 82 19.47 -10.75 1.62
C ILE A 82 20.35 -11.47 0.60
N ILE A 83 19.93 -11.59 -0.67
CA ILE A 83 20.70 -12.32 -1.68
C ILE A 83 22.06 -11.70 -1.98
N GLN A 84 22.24 -10.41 -1.69
CA GLN A 84 23.50 -9.70 -1.92
C GLN A 84 24.57 -10.03 -0.89
N ASP A 85 24.18 -10.37 0.33
CA ASP A 85 25.10 -10.77 1.39
C ASP A 85 25.01 -12.28 1.65
N ASN A 86 25.88 -13.04 0.98
CA ASN A 86 25.96 -14.50 1.14
C ASN A 86 26.53 -14.94 2.50
N THR A 87 27.13 -14.02 3.27
CA THR A 87 27.68 -14.32 4.59
C THR A 87 26.64 -14.17 5.70
N SER A 88 25.54 -13.45 5.41
CA SER A 88 24.44 -13.22 6.34
C SER A 88 23.76 -14.53 6.78
N ILE A 89 23.26 -14.54 8.02
CA ILE A 89 22.52 -15.68 8.57
C ILE A 89 21.19 -15.82 7.82
N GLU A 90 20.60 -14.69 7.44
CA GLU A 90 19.38 -14.57 6.65
C GLU A 90 19.50 -15.31 5.32
N TYR A 91 20.62 -15.16 4.62
CA TYR A 91 20.89 -15.87 3.37
C TYR A 91 20.89 -17.39 3.58
N ARG A 92 21.59 -17.87 4.62
CA ARG A 92 21.63 -19.30 4.97
C ARG A 92 20.26 -19.85 5.37
N ILE A 93 19.46 -19.05 6.07
CA ILE A 93 18.08 -19.40 6.42
C ILE A 93 17.24 -19.56 5.15
N ILE A 94 17.36 -18.64 4.19
CA ILE A 94 16.64 -18.72 2.92
C ILE A 94 17.05 -19.97 2.13
N GLU A 95 18.34 -20.24 1.98
CA GLU A 95 18.83 -21.44 1.30
C GLU A 95 18.26 -22.72 1.92
N ARG A 96 18.30 -22.81 3.26
CA ARG A 96 17.73 -23.94 3.99
C ARG A 96 16.22 -24.04 3.78
N GLN A 97 15.50 -22.91 3.85
CA GLN A 97 14.05 -22.91 3.66
C GLN A 97 13.67 -23.30 2.24
N LEU A 98 14.46 -22.95 1.21
CA LEU A 98 14.21 -23.38 -0.17
C LEU A 98 14.31 -24.90 -0.34
N VAL A 99 15.26 -25.54 0.34
CA VAL A 99 15.40 -27.01 0.32
C VAL A 99 14.27 -27.69 1.12
N MET A 100 13.85 -27.08 2.23
CA MET A 100 12.90 -27.70 3.17
C MET A 100 11.44 -27.34 2.91
N SER A 101 11.14 -26.28 2.16
CA SER A 101 9.78 -25.75 2.06
C SER A 101 8.87 -26.71 1.31
N LYS A 102 7.86 -27.23 2.00
CA LYS A 102 6.69 -27.83 1.37
C LYS A 102 5.83 -26.72 0.77
N GLN A 103 5.35 -26.92 -0.45
CA GLN A 103 4.59 -25.93 -1.24
C GLN A 103 3.31 -25.41 -0.57
N THR A 104 2.81 -26.08 0.48
CA THR A 104 1.52 -25.79 1.11
C THR A 104 1.56 -24.85 2.32
N ALA A 105 2.75 -24.49 2.82
CA ALA A 105 2.86 -23.70 4.04
C ALA A 105 2.82 -22.18 3.76
N ASN A 106 2.19 -21.40 4.66
CA ASN A 106 2.21 -19.92 4.63
C ASN A 106 3.56 -19.40 5.17
N THR A 107 4.65 -19.79 4.51
CA THR A 107 6.01 -19.40 4.86
C THR A 107 6.42 -18.13 4.13
N PHE A 108 7.50 -17.50 4.59
CA PHE A 108 8.15 -16.41 3.88
C PHE A 108 8.46 -16.76 2.42
N ILE A 109 9.04 -17.95 2.17
CA ILE A 109 9.37 -18.43 0.82
C ILE A 109 8.13 -18.58 -0.07
N SER A 110 7.02 -19.14 0.44
CA SER A 110 5.83 -19.31 -0.40
C SER A 110 5.19 -17.97 -0.78
N ARG A 111 5.24 -16.98 0.12
CA ARG A 111 4.83 -15.60 -0.17
C ARG A 111 5.75 -14.95 -1.19
N LEU A 112 7.05 -15.14 -1.07
CA LEU A 112 8.04 -14.64 -2.02
C LEU A 112 7.83 -15.21 -3.42
N GLU A 113 7.68 -16.54 -3.54
CA GLU A 113 7.41 -17.21 -4.82
C GLU A 113 6.09 -16.77 -5.44
N THR A 114 5.05 -16.58 -4.61
CA THR A 114 3.76 -16.02 -5.07
C THR A 114 3.95 -14.60 -5.63
N ALA A 115 4.73 -13.75 -4.96
CA ALA A 115 5.01 -12.41 -5.44
C ALA A 115 5.85 -12.42 -6.73
N LEU A 116 6.92 -13.22 -6.80
CA LEU A 116 7.75 -13.36 -8.00
C LEU A 116 6.92 -13.82 -9.21
N SER A 117 6.11 -14.87 -9.02
CA SER A 117 5.22 -15.40 -10.07
C SER A 117 4.19 -14.37 -10.52
N LYS A 118 3.56 -13.65 -9.58
CA LYS A 118 2.56 -12.61 -9.86
C LYS A 118 3.12 -11.50 -10.75
N TYR A 119 4.36 -11.09 -10.54
CA TYR A 119 5.02 -10.02 -11.31
C TYR A 119 5.90 -10.53 -12.45
N LYS A 120 5.79 -11.82 -12.82
CA LYS A 120 6.59 -12.45 -13.89
C LYS A 120 8.11 -12.24 -13.70
N LEU A 121 8.57 -12.26 -12.45
CA LEU A 121 9.98 -12.12 -12.09
C LEU A 121 10.69 -13.49 -12.08
N PRO A 122 12.03 -13.53 -12.20
CA PRO A 122 12.81 -14.76 -12.10
C PRO A 122 12.56 -15.49 -10.78
N LYS A 123 12.61 -16.82 -10.81
CA LYS A 123 12.42 -17.64 -9.60
C LYS A 123 13.53 -17.41 -8.57
N THR A 124 13.29 -17.74 -7.30
CA THR A 124 14.31 -17.56 -6.25
C THR A 124 15.63 -18.26 -6.58
N GLN A 125 15.58 -19.49 -7.11
CA GLN A 125 16.76 -20.26 -7.50
C GLN A 125 17.60 -19.55 -8.57
N GLU A 126 16.95 -18.96 -9.58
CA GLU A 126 17.62 -18.21 -10.65
C GLU A 126 18.30 -16.95 -10.09
N LEU A 127 17.65 -16.27 -9.14
CA LEU A 127 18.18 -15.07 -8.47
C LEU A 127 19.36 -15.37 -7.54
N LEU A 128 19.44 -16.59 -6.98
CA LEU A 128 20.60 -17.03 -6.20
C LEU A 128 21.82 -17.31 -7.08
N LEU A 129 21.59 -17.84 -8.30
CA LEU A 129 22.65 -18.10 -9.28
C LEU A 129 23.17 -16.81 -9.92
N VAL A 130 22.26 -15.93 -10.36
CA VAL A 130 22.60 -14.68 -11.04
C VAL A 130 22.09 -13.50 -10.21
N LYS A 131 22.98 -12.98 -9.35
CA LYS A 131 22.65 -11.92 -8.40
C LYS A 131 22.54 -10.55 -9.10
N PRO A 132 21.37 -9.90 -9.12
CA PRO A 132 21.25 -8.55 -9.65
C PRO A 132 21.87 -7.53 -8.67
N THR A 133 22.40 -6.43 -9.22
CA THR A 133 22.81 -5.28 -8.40
C THR A 133 21.59 -4.65 -7.71
N ARG A 134 21.81 -3.97 -6.58
CA ARG A 134 20.72 -3.48 -5.71
C ARG A 134 19.81 -2.51 -6.44
N GLU A 135 20.41 -1.61 -7.20
CA GLU A 135 19.71 -0.59 -7.97
C GLU A 135 18.94 -1.19 -9.14
N LYS A 136 19.58 -2.13 -9.87
CA LYS A 136 18.92 -2.86 -10.95
C LYS A 136 17.72 -3.63 -10.42
N TRP A 137 17.87 -4.36 -9.31
CA TRP A 137 16.78 -5.11 -8.70
C TRP A 137 15.61 -4.22 -8.27
N LYS A 138 15.89 -3.13 -7.53
CA LYS A 138 14.85 -2.17 -7.13
C LYS A 138 14.09 -1.60 -8.34
N THR A 139 14.81 -1.30 -9.42
CA THR A 139 14.22 -0.77 -10.65
C THR A 139 13.36 -1.82 -11.35
N THR A 140 13.87 -3.04 -11.51
CA THR A 140 13.13 -4.17 -12.10
C THR A 140 11.84 -4.46 -11.33
N VAL A 141 11.91 -4.56 -10.00
CA VAL A 141 10.74 -4.79 -9.14
C VAL A 141 9.73 -3.64 -9.29
N LYS A 142 10.19 -2.39 -9.25
CA LYS A 142 9.32 -1.22 -9.42
C LYS A 142 8.60 -1.25 -10.78
N CYS A 143 9.31 -1.51 -11.87
CA CYS A 143 8.71 -1.58 -13.20
C CYS A 143 7.71 -2.74 -13.31
N ALA A 144 8.09 -3.94 -12.89
CA ALA A 144 7.21 -5.11 -12.96
C ALA A 144 5.90 -4.93 -12.18
N ILE A 145 5.96 -4.31 -10.99
CA ILE A 145 4.76 -3.98 -10.21
C ILE A 145 3.92 -2.92 -10.93
N GLN A 146 4.54 -1.87 -11.47
CA GLN A 146 3.82 -0.82 -12.20
C GLN A 146 3.11 -1.37 -13.43
N ASP A 147 3.78 -2.22 -14.21
CA ASP A 147 3.23 -2.79 -15.44
C ASP A 147 2.06 -3.73 -15.13
N TYR A 148 2.20 -4.60 -14.11
CA TYR A 148 1.12 -5.50 -13.66
C TYR A 148 -0.14 -4.73 -13.25
N TRP A 149 0.00 -3.66 -12.46
CA TRP A 149 -1.15 -2.90 -11.99
C TRP A 149 -1.75 -1.99 -13.06
N ALA A 150 -0.95 -1.48 -13.98
CA ALA A 150 -1.45 -0.76 -15.16
C ALA A 150 -2.33 -1.68 -16.02
N GLU A 151 -1.85 -2.89 -16.34
CA GLU A 151 -2.62 -3.91 -17.07
C GLU A 151 -3.91 -4.25 -16.33
N LYS A 152 -3.81 -4.53 -15.02
CA LYS A 152 -4.97 -4.87 -14.20
C LYS A 152 -6.03 -3.76 -14.14
N TRP A 153 -5.61 -2.50 -14.02
CA TRP A 153 -6.55 -1.38 -13.97
C TRP A 153 -7.18 -1.08 -15.33
N GLU A 154 -6.48 -1.33 -16.44
CA GLU A 154 -7.08 -1.22 -17.77
C GLU A 154 -8.15 -2.30 -17.98
N MET A 155 -7.90 -3.53 -17.52
CA MET A 155 -8.91 -4.59 -17.53
C MET A 155 -10.14 -4.21 -16.68
N GLU A 156 -9.94 -3.69 -15.46
CA GLU A 156 -11.07 -3.21 -14.62
C GLU A 156 -11.85 -2.05 -15.26
N LYS A 157 -11.17 -1.20 -16.04
CA LYS A 157 -11.81 -0.09 -16.77
C LYS A 157 -12.73 -0.60 -17.88
N LEU A 158 -12.32 -1.64 -18.60
CA LEU A 158 -13.16 -2.28 -19.63
C LEU A 158 -14.42 -2.92 -19.03
N GLU A 159 -14.31 -3.51 -17.84
CA GLU A 159 -15.43 -4.14 -17.14
C GLU A 159 -16.43 -3.12 -16.56
N LYS A 160 -15.96 -1.95 -16.13
CA LYS A 160 -16.76 -0.99 -15.35
C LYS A 160 -17.14 0.22 -16.19
N SER A 161 -18.42 0.32 -16.56
CA SER A 161 -18.98 1.48 -17.28
C SER A 161 -18.72 2.83 -16.59
N THR A 162 -18.61 2.86 -15.26
CA THR A 162 -18.31 4.05 -14.47
C THR A 162 -16.89 4.59 -14.69
N MET A 163 -15.98 3.79 -15.24
CA MET A 163 -14.60 4.17 -15.54
C MET A 163 -14.39 4.55 -17.02
N LYS A 164 -15.44 4.54 -17.85
CA LYS A 164 -15.36 4.79 -19.30
C LYS A 164 -14.64 6.10 -19.65
N TYR A 165 -14.83 7.15 -18.84
CA TYR A 165 -14.25 8.47 -19.08
C TYR A 165 -12.92 8.71 -18.36
N LEU A 166 -12.42 7.71 -17.61
CA LEU A 166 -11.15 7.83 -16.92
C LEU A 166 -10.02 7.46 -17.86
N ASP A 167 -9.16 8.43 -18.15
CA ASP A 167 -7.92 8.19 -18.87
C ASP A 167 -6.86 7.63 -17.90
N ILE A 168 -6.56 6.34 -18.02
CA ILE A 168 -5.54 5.66 -17.23
C ILE A 168 -4.24 5.78 -18.01
N LYS A 169 -3.31 6.59 -17.49
CA LYS A 169 -1.96 6.67 -18.04
C LYS A 169 -1.29 5.30 -18.00
N ALA A 170 -0.38 5.04 -18.94
CA ALA A 170 0.42 3.82 -18.97
C ALA A 170 1.18 3.53 -17.65
N ARG A 171 1.55 4.57 -16.88
CA ARG A 171 2.18 4.45 -15.55
C ARG A 171 1.47 5.31 -14.51
N PRO A 172 0.32 4.83 -14.01
CA PRO A 172 -0.53 5.61 -13.12
C PRO A 172 0.05 5.72 -11.70
N ILE A 173 0.81 4.73 -11.24
CA ILE A 173 1.43 4.74 -9.91
C ILE A 173 2.55 5.79 -9.84
N GLY A 174 2.48 6.65 -8.83
CA GLY A 174 3.43 7.74 -8.57
C GLY A 174 3.07 9.07 -9.25
N HIS A 175 2.06 9.09 -10.13
CA HIS A 175 1.69 10.28 -10.90
C HIS A 175 0.21 10.61 -10.75
N ALA A 176 -0.09 11.60 -9.91
CA ALA A 176 -1.46 12.09 -9.77
C ALA A 176 -2.06 12.55 -11.11
N HIS A 177 -3.37 12.37 -11.26
CA HIS A 177 -4.11 12.77 -12.43
C HIS A 177 -4.12 14.29 -12.60
N GLN A 178 -4.17 14.78 -13.85
CA GLN A 178 -4.04 16.22 -14.14
C GLN A 178 -5.21 17.04 -13.56
N ILE A 179 -6.35 16.41 -13.28
CA ILE A 179 -7.51 17.05 -12.65
C ILE A 179 -7.15 17.77 -11.34
N TRP A 180 -6.18 17.25 -10.60
CA TRP A 180 -5.74 17.84 -9.32
C TRP A 180 -4.80 19.03 -9.48
N LYS A 181 -4.30 19.30 -10.70
CA LYS A 181 -3.50 20.51 -10.96
C LYS A 181 -4.36 21.78 -10.93
N PHE A 182 -5.64 21.67 -11.26
CA PHE A 182 -6.56 22.80 -11.39
C PHE A 182 -7.40 23.07 -10.15
N THR A 183 -7.39 22.17 -9.16
CA THR A 183 -8.08 22.39 -7.88
C THR A 183 -7.27 23.35 -7.00
N SER A 184 -7.43 24.66 -7.21
CA SER A 184 -6.97 25.69 -6.29
C SER A 184 -7.71 25.58 -4.95
N ASN A 185 -7.03 25.91 -3.84
CA ASN A 185 -7.47 25.62 -2.45
C ASN A 185 -8.83 26.20 -2.00
N ASN A 186 -9.52 27.03 -2.79
CA ASN A 186 -10.57 27.93 -2.29
C ASN A 186 -12.01 27.36 -2.31
N THR A 187 -12.28 26.17 -2.85
CA THR A 187 -13.68 25.71 -3.09
C THR A 187 -14.13 24.46 -2.31
N LEU A 188 -13.29 23.86 -1.45
CA LEU A 188 -13.63 22.60 -0.75
C LEU A 188 -14.01 22.76 0.74
N GLU A 189 -14.00 23.97 1.29
CA GLU A 189 -14.14 24.21 2.74
C GLU A 189 -15.46 23.72 3.41
N PRO A 190 -16.66 23.77 2.80
CA PRO A 190 -17.87 23.47 3.57
C PRO A 190 -18.07 21.98 3.92
N ARG A 191 -17.33 21.06 3.28
CA ARG A 191 -17.54 19.61 3.45
C ARG A 191 -16.54 18.94 4.38
N LEU A 192 -15.33 19.47 4.52
CA LEU A 192 -14.27 18.85 5.32
C LEU A 192 -14.55 18.87 6.82
N GLY A 193 -15.26 19.89 7.34
CA GLY A 193 -15.62 19.96 8.76
C GLY A 193 -16.44 18.76 9.26
N ARG A 194 -17.31 18.17 8.42
CA ARG A 194 -18.09 16.98 8.78
C ARG A 194 -17.29 15.68 8.71
N TYR A 195 -16.21 15.63 7.93
CA TYR A 195 -15.39 14.43 7.79
C TYR A 195 -14.28 14.34 8.84
N ALA A 196 -13.76 15.48 9.32
CA ALA A 196 -12.79 15.51 10.41
C ALA A 196 -13.38 14.90 11.70
N GLN A 197 -14.62 15.26 12.03
CA GLN A 197 -15.34 14.73 13.17
C GLN A 197 -15.57 13.20 13.05
N CYS A 198 -15.91 12.73 11.85
CA CYS A 198 -16.06 11.29 11.56
C CYS A 198 -14.73 10.51 11.63
N TRP A 199 -13.59 11.16 11.38
CA TRP A 199 -12.27 10.52 11.45
C TRP A 199 -11.80 10.33 12.90
N GLU A 200 -12.05 11.31 13.77
CA GLU A 200 -11.81 11.18 15.21
C GLU A 200 -12.66 10.04 15.80
N ASP A 201 -13.95 9.99 15.47
CA ASP A 201 -14.85 8.92 15.93
C ASP A 201 -14.39 7.52 15.47
N GLN A 202 -13.90 7.39 14.24
CA GLN A 202 -13.42 6.12 13.69
C GLN A 202 -12.09 5.68 14.27
N LEU A 203 -11.16 6.62 14.53
CA LEU A 203 -9.92 6.32 15.24
C LEU A 203 -10.18 5.92 16.69
N GLU A 204 -11.10 6.59 17.38
CA GLU A 204 -11.51 6.22 18.74
C GLU A 204 -12.17 4.84 18.78
N THR A 205 -12.94 4.48 17.75
CA THR A 205 -13.54 3.15 17.62
C THR A 205 -12.49 2.06 17.33
N LEU A 206 -11.50 2.34 16.46
CA LEU A 206 -10.46 1.37 16.08
C LEU A 206 -9.39 1.19 17.16
N LEU A 207 -9.11 2.22 17.96
CA LEU A 207 -8.13 2.17 19.04
C LEU A 207 -8.69 1.61 20.35
N GLY A 208 -9.97 1.21 20.37
CA GLY A 208 -10.61 0.52 21.49
C GLY A 208 -10.56 1.32 22.78
N HIS A 209 -11.53 2.21 22.99
CA HIS A 209 -11.84 2.93 24.24
C HIS A 209 -10.76 2.86 25.33
N ARG A 210 -9.65 3.59 25.16
CA ARG A 210 -9.02 4.22 26.33
C ARG A 210 -9.90 5.41 26.66
N THR A 211 -10.88 5.20 27.53
CA THR A 211 -11.59 6.27 28.20
C THR A 211 -10.56 7.29 28.68
N ARG A 212 -10.58 8.50 28.10
CA ARG A 212 -9.83 9.62 28.70
C ARG A 212 -10.31 9.69 30.15
N PRO A 213 -9.41 9.66 31.16
CA PRO A 213 -9.83 9.84 32.54
C PRO A 213 -10.61 11.15 32.60
N ARG A 214 -11.87 11.05 33.03
CA ARG A 214 -12.73 12.19 33.27
C ARG A 214 -12.00 13.04 34.31
N VAL A 215 -11.50 14.20 33.89
CA VAL A 215 -10.91 15.16 34.82
C VAL A 215 -12.05 15.58 35.75
N VAL A 216 -12.08 14.99 36.94
CA VAL A 216 -12.98 15.43 38.00
C VAL A 216 -12.44 16.78 38.45
N THR A 217 -13.08 17.85 38.02
CA THR A 217 -12.87 19.17 38.57
C THR A 217 -13.34 19.13 40.02
N VAL A 218 -12.39 18.96 40.95
CA VAL A 218 -12.63 19.17 42.38
C VAL A 218 -12.89 20.66 42.56
N GLY A 219 -14.14 21.01 42.87
CA GLY A 219 -14.51 22.38 43.24
C GLY A 219 -13.87 22.75 44.58
N PRO A 220 -13.63 24.04 44.84
CA PRO A 220 -13.03 24.47 46.11
C PRO A 220 -14.04 24.27 47.24
N GLU A 221 -13.66 23.50 48.25
CA GLU A 221 -14.38 23.43 49.52
C GLU A 221 -14.21 24.76 50.26
N THR A 222 -15.34 25.35 50.63
CA THR A 222 -15.48 26.57 51.45
C THR A 222 -15.34 26.29 52.93
#